data_AF-A0A660SDB3-F1
#
_entry.id   AF-A0A660SDB3-F1
#
_cell.length_a   1.000
_cell.length_b   1.000
_cell.length_c   1.000
_cell.angle_alpha   90.00
_cell.angle_beta   90.00
_cell.angle_gamma   90.00
#
_symmetry.space_group_name_H-M   'P 1'
#
loop_
_entity.id
_entity.type
_entity.pdbx_description
1 polymer ?
#
loop_
_entity_poly.entity_id
_entity_poly.type
_entity_poly.pdbx_seq_one_letter_code
_entity_poly.pdbx_strand_id
1 'polypeptide(L)'
;MGIFTIIVLVIFVVIGAIVGIENNSIFISFKFFNQTYNTVPLFLILLYSFLAGLVFMLIIKIGDEIRFRRRIRSLEKKIREMKTELDEIRKLPIKGRDETEEEEES
;
A
#
# COMPACT_ATOMS: atom_id res chain seq x y z
N MET A 1 0.40 -8.85 -8.24
CA MET A 1 0.09 -7.41 -8.47
C MET A 1 1.01 -6.73 -9.48
N GLY A 2 2.31 -7.08 -9.60
CA GLY A 2 3.25 -6.35 -10.48
C GLY A 2 3.00 -6.47 -11.98
N ILE A 3 2.81 -7.67 -12.51
CA ILE A 3 2.66 -7.86 -13.97
C ILE A 3 1.37 -7.25 -14.52
N PHE A 4 0.24 -7.44 -13.82
CA PHE A 4 -1.04 -6.85 -14.22
C PHE A 4 -1.00 -5.31 -14.22
N THR A 5 -0.40 -4.68 -13.22
CA THR A 5 -0.26 -3.21 -13.18
C THR A 5 0.66 -2.69 -14.28
N ILE A 6 1.74 -3.41 -14.59
CA ILE A 6 2.62 -3.07 -15.72
C ILE A 6 1.86 -3.16 -17.04
N ILE A 7 1.08 -4.22 -17.27
CA ILE A 7 0.28 -4.39 -18.49
C ILE A 7 -0.74 -3.25 -18.65
N VAL A 8 -1.47 -2.91 -17.58
CA VAL A 8 -2.44 -1.81 -17.61
C VAL A 8 -1.74 -0.47 -17.91
N LEU A 9 -0.57 -0.23 -17.32
CA LEU A 9 0.21 0.98 -17.55
C LEU A 9 0.68 1.06 -19.01
N VAL A 10 1.19 -0.04 -19.57
CA VAL A 10 1.63 -0.10 -20.97
C VAL A 10 0.46 0.16 -21.91
N ILE A 11 -0.69 -0.48 -21.71
CA ILE A 11 -1.90 -0.25 -22.51
C ILE A 11 -2.31 1.23 -22.43
N PHE A 12 -2.29 1.81 -21.24
CA PHE A 12 -2.64 3.22 -21.04
C PHE A 12 -1.68 4.16 -21.79
N VAL A 13 -0.37 3.90 -21.72
CA VAL A 13 0.65 4.68 -22.45
C VAL A 13 0.44 4.57 -23.97
N VAL A 14 0.16 3.37 -24.48
CA VAL A 14 -0.09 3.16 -25.91
C VAL A 14 -1.35 3.90 -26.37
N ILE A 15 -2.45 3.80 -25.63
CA ILE A 15 -3.68 4.54 -25.94
C ILE A 15 -3.44 6.06 -25.87
N GLY A 16 -2.74 6.53 -24.83
CA GLY A 16 -2.39 7.94 -24.69
C GLY A 16 -1.53 8.45 -25.84
N ALA A 17 -0.57 7.65 -26.33
CA ALA A 17 0.25 7.98 -27.47
C ALA A 17 -0.56 8.05 -28.78
N ILE A 18 -1.45 7.07 -29.01
CA ILE A 18 -2.34 7.06 -30.18
C ILE A 18 -3.25 8.30 -30.16
N VAL A 19 -3.90 8.59 -29.03
CA VAL A 19 -4.73 9.79 -28.87
C VAL A 19 -3.91 11.06 -29.09
N GLY A 20 -2.68 11.11 -28.58
CA GLY A 20 -1.80 12.27 -28.75
C GLY A 20 -1.40 12.52 -30.21
N ILE A 21 -1.10 11.46 -30.96
CA ILE A 21 -0.72 11.56 -32.39
C ILE A 21 -1.93 11.96 -33.24
N GLU A 22 -3.07 11.28 -33.08
CA GLU A 22 -4.28 11.53 -33.87
C GLU A 22 -4.90 12.91 -33.59
N ASN A 23 -4.79 13.40 -32.35
CA ASN A 23 -5.37 14.67 -31.93
C ASN A 23 -4.35 15.82 -31.89
N ASN A 24 -3.16 15.65 -32.48
CA ASN A 24 -2.09 16.64 -32.43
C ASN A 24 -2.48 18.00 -33.07
N SER A 25 -3.39 17.98 -34.06
CA SER A 25 -3.91 19.19 -34.71
C SER A 25 -5.12 19.82 -34.00
N ILE A 26 -5.59 19.24 -32.89
CA ILE A 26 -6.74 19.73 -32.14
C ILE A 26 -6.26 20.66 -31.04
N PHE A 27 -6.49 21.95 -31.26
CA PHE A 27 -6.22 23.01 -30.30
C PHE A 27 -7.50 23.38 -29.55
N ILE A 28 -7.41 23.42 -28.23
CA ILE A 28 -8.52 23.83 -27.37
C ILE A 28 -8.16 25.09 -26.58
N SER A 29 -9.15 25.95 -26.38
CA SER A 29 -9.04 27.06 -25.44
C SER A 29 -9.22 26.53 -24.03
N PHE A 30 -8.14 26.52 -23.26
CA PHE A 30 -8.15 26.06 -21.88
C PHE A 30 -8.16 27.25 -20.94
N LYS A 31 -9.19 27.32 -20.08
CA LYS A 31 -9.28 28.34 -19.04
C LYS A 31 -8.80 27.75 -17.73
N PHE A 32 -7.66 28.22 -17.24
CA PHE A 32 -7.15 27.85 -15.94
C PHE A 32 -7.25 29.02 -14.98
N PHE A 33 -8.08 28.85 -13.95
CA PHE A 33 -8.39 29.89 -12.96
C PHE A 33 -8.96 31.16 -13.63
N ASN A 34 -8.11 32.15 -13.94
CA ASN A 34 -8.50 33.41 -14.57
C ASN A 34 -7.75 33.70 -15.88
N GLN A 35 -6.86 32.80 -16.31
CA GLN A 35 -6.09 32.93 -17.54
C GLN A 35 -6.67 32.01 -18.62
N THR A 36 -6.97 32.55 -19.80
CA THR A 36 -7.33 31.79 -20.99
C THR A 36 -6.09 31.55 -21.84
N TYR A 37 -5.72 30.29 -21.98
CA TYR A 37 -4.70 29.85 -22.93
C TYR A 37 -5.41 29.41 -24.19
N ASN A 38 -5.37 30.27 -25.20
CA ASN A 38 -5.82 29.92 -26.54
C ASN A 38 -4.68 29.14 -27.21
N THR A 39 -5.02 28.12 -28.00
CA THR A 39 -4.06 27.25 -28.72
C THR A 39 -3.23 26.28 -27.87
N VAL A 40 -3.83 25.63 -26.87
CA VAL A 40 -3.17 24.51 -26.20
C VAL A 40 -3.54 23.19 -26.90
N PRO A 41 -2.55 22.38 -27.34
CA PRO A 41 -2.80 21.03 -27.82
C PRO A 41 -3.51 20.16 -26.78
N LEU A 42 -4.59 19.49 -27.19
CA LEU A 42 -5.40 18.65 -26.30
C LEU A 42 -4.59 17.54 -25.61
N PHE A 43 -3.60 16.98 -26.30
CA PHE A 43 -2.75 15.93 -25.75
C PHE A 43 -1.93 16.39 -24.52
N LEU A 44 -1.50 17.65 -24.46
CA LEU A 44 -0.74 18.19 -23.32
C LEU A 44 -1.61 18.23 -22.07
N ILE A 45 -2.87 18.64 -22.20
CA ILE A 45 -3.81 18.71 -21.08
C ILE A 45 -4.12 17.32 -20.55
N LEU A 46 -4.33 16.34 -21.44
CA LEU A 46 -4.49 14.94 -21.06
C LEU A 46 -3.26 14.40 -20.34
N LEU A 47 -2.05 14.69 -20.84
CA LEU A 47 -0.80 14.28 -20.23
C LEU A 47 -0.64 14.84 -18.81
N TYR A 48 -0.88 16.14 -18.62
CA TYR A 48 -0.80 16.77 -17.30
C TYR A 48 -1.85 16.24 -16.33
N SER A 49 -3.08 16.01 -16.79
CA SER A 49 -4.14 15.42 -15.97
C SER A 49 -3.78 14.01 -15.51
N PHE A 50 -3.23 13.18 -16.40
CA PHE A 50 -2.73 11.86 -16.05
C PHE A 50 -1.58 11.92 -15.05
N LEU A 51 -0.60 12.79 -15.29
CA LEU A 51 0.55 12.95 -14.40
C LEU A 51 0.12 13.38 -13.00
N ALA A 52 -0.85 14.29 -12.89
CA ALA A 52 -1.45 14.67 -11.63
C ALA A 52 -2.10 13.47 -10.92
N GLY A 53 -2.88 12.66 -11.65
CA GLY A 53 -3.46 11.42 -11.11
C GLY A 53 -2.41 10.43 -10.60
N LEU A 54 -1.30 10.28 -11.32
CA LEU A 54 -0.18 9.41 -10.94
C LEU A 54 0.48 9.91 -9.64
N VAL A 55 0.73 11.22 -9.53
CA VAL A 55 1.27 11.84 -8.31
C VAL A 55 0.34 11.62 -7.13
N PHE A 56 -0.97 11.83 -7.31
CA PHE A 56 -1.97 11.58 -6.26
C PHE A 56 -1.98 10.12 -5.81
N MET A 57 -1.92 9.18 -6.77
CA MET A 57 -1.88 7.75 -6.46
C MET A 57 -0.62 7.38 -5.67
N LEU A 58 0.54 7.94 -6.02
CA LEU A 58 1.78 7.71 -5.28
C LEU A 58 1.68 8.17 -3.82
N ILE A 59 1.10 9.35 -3.59
CA ILE A 59 0.90 9.88 -2.23
C ILE A 59 0.04 8.93 -1.39
N ILE A 60 -1.08 8.46 -1.95
CA ILE A 60 -1.97 7.51 -1.27
C ILE A 60 -1.24 6.19 -0.97
N LYS A 61 -0.50 5.65 -1.95
CA LYS A 61 0.24 4.40 -1.79
C LYS A 61 1.31 4.47 -0.71
N ILE A 62 2.02 5.60 -0.61
CA ILE A 62 3.00 5.82 0.46
C ILE A 62 2.31 5.79 1.83
N GLY A 63 1.15 6.44 1.97
CA GLY A 63 0.36 6.41 3.20
C GLY A 63 -0.05 5.00 3.60
N ASP A 64 -0.57 4.22 2.65
CA ASP A 64 -0.97 2.83 2.87
C ASP A 64 0.22 1.95 3.26
N GLU A 65 1.36 2.08 2.59
CA GLU A 65 2.57 1.32 2.87
C GLU A 65 3.07 1.54 4.31
N ILE A 66 3.05 2.79 4.79
CA ILE A 66 3.41 3.12 6.17
C ILE A 66 2.42 2.46 7.15
N ARG A 67 1.11 2.53 6.86
CA ARG A 67 0.08 1.90 7.70
C ARG A 67 0.25 0.38 7.75
N PHE A 68 0.54 -0.27 6.62
CA PHE A 68 0.79 -1.70 6.56
C PHE A 68 2.02 -2.10 7.38
N ARG A 69 3.15 -1.38 7.23
CA ARG A 69 4.36 -1.65 8.02
C ARG A 69 4.13 -1.51 9.52
N ARG A 70 3.38 -0.50 9.95
CA ARG A 70 3.00 -0.33 11.36
C ARG A 70 2.16 -1.50 11.85
N ARG A 71 1.20 -1.97 11.04
CA ARG A 71 0.34 -3.10 11.39
C ARG A 71 1.13 -4.41 11.52
N ILE A 72 2.07 -4.67 10.60
CA ILE A 72 2.97 -5.84 10.66
C ILE A 72 3.78 -5.82 11.96
N ARG A 73 4.43 -4.70 12.29
CA ARG A 73 5.20 -4.59 13.55
C ARG A 73 4.34 -4.79 14.79
N SER A 74 3.11 -4.28 14.79
CA SER A 74 2.17 -4.48 15.89
C SER A 74 1.76 -5.95 16.04
N LEU A 75 1.46 -6.63 14.92
CA LEU A 75 1.11 -8.05 14.89
C LEU A 75 2.27 -8.92 15.40
N GLU A 76 3.50 -8.66 14.95
CA GLU A 76 4.68 -9.38 15.43
C GLU A 76 4.92 -9.18 16.92
N LYS A 77 4.68 -7.97 17.45
CA LYS A 77 4.80 -7.71 18.89
C LYS A 77 3.81 -8.54 19.68
N LYS A 78 2.54 -8.58 19.25
CA LYS A 78 1.50 -9.40 19.88
C LYS A 78 1.82 -10.89 19.83
N ILE A 79 2.36 -11.38 18.71
CA ILE A 79 2.80 -12.79 18.59
C ILE A 79 3.90 -13.10 19.62
N ARG A 80 4.85 -12.18 19.82
CA ARG A 80 5.90 -12.37 20.84
C ARG A 80 5.33 -12.37 22.26
N GLU A 81 4.47 -11.42 22.59
CA GLU A 81 3.80 -11.33 23.90
C GLU A 81 3.01 -12.61 24.21
N MET A 82 2.15 -13.06 23.30
CA MET A 82 1.38 -14.30 23.47
C MET A 82 2.25 -15.55 23.61
N LYS A 83 3.41 -15.61 22.93
CA LYS A 83 4.36 -16.71 23.08
C LYS A 83 5.02 -16.72 24.47
N THR A 84 5.41 -15.55 24.97
CA THR A 84 5.97 -15.42 26.32
C THR A 84 4.95 -15.84 27.38
N GLU A 85 3.70 -15.40 27.26
CA GLU A 85 2.62 -15.79 28.18
C GLU A 85 2.39 -17.31 28.18
N LEU A 86 2.41 -17.96 27.01
CA LEU A 86 2.29 -19.41 26.91
C LEU A 86 3.47 -20.14 27.59
N ASP A 87 4.68 -19.62 27.42
CA ASP A 87 5.88 -20.19 28.05
C ASP A 87 5.91 -19.97 29.57
N GLU A 88 5.36 -18.86 30.07
CA GLU A 88 5.18 -18.62 31.50
C GLU A 88 4.15 -19.58 32.11
N ILE A 89 3.01 -19.79 31.44
CA ILE A 89 2.00 -20.77 31.86
C ILE A 89 2.60 -22.18 31.91
N ARG A 90 3.45 -22.56 30.95
CA ARG A 90 4.13 -23.86 30.93
C ARG A 90 5.17 -24.04 32.03
N LYS A 91 5.72 -22.93 32.55
CA LYS A 91 6.70 -22.93 33.64
C LYS A 91 6.07 -22.91 35.02
N LEU A 92 4.75 -22.73 35.12
CA LEU A 92 4.06 -22.89 36.39
C LEU A 92 4.29 -24.35 36.85
N PRO A 93 4.84 -24.56 38.06
CA PRO A 93 5.03 -25.91 38.57
C PRO A 93 3.67 -26.59 38.60
N ILE A 94 3.60 -27.79 38.03
CA ILE A 94 2.41 -28.64 38.14
C ILE A 94 2.29 -28.98 39.62
N LYS A 95 1.54 -28.17 40.35
CA LYS A 95 1.22 -28.34 41.75
C LYS A 95 0.36 -29.61 41.84
N GLY A 96 1.00 -30.75 42.05
CA GLY A 96 0.33 -32.05 42.08
C GLY A 96 1.20 -33.27 41.80
N ARG A 97 2.53 -33.17 41.75
CA ARG A 97 3.39 -34.36 41.62
C ARG A 97 4.50 -34.51 42.67
N ASP A 98 4.58 -33.61 43.64
CA ASP A 98 5.58 -33.69 44.72
C ASP A 98 4.98 -34.03 46.10
N GLU A 99 3.68 -34.37 46.17
CA GLU A 99 3.02 -34.76 47.44
C GLU A 99 2.91 -36.28 47.62
N THR A 100 3.55 -37.10 46.78
CA THR A 100 3.43 -38.58 46.86
C THR A 100 4.73 -39.32 47.16
N GLU A 101 5.87 -38.63 47.31
CA GLU A 101 7.16 -39.29 47.58
C GLU A 101 7.67 -39.06 49.03
N GLU A 102 7.04 -38.19 49.84
CA GLU A 102 7.46 -37.94 51.23
C GLU A 102 6.70 -38.75 52.31
N GLU A 103 5.64 -39.49 51.96
CA GLU A 103 4.91 -40.35 52.93
C GLU A 103 5.41 -41.81 52.99
N GLU A 104 6.37 -42.23 52.17
CA GLU A 104 6.91 -43.61 52.21
C GLU A 104 8.17 -43.78 53.10
N GLU A 105 8.73 -42.70 53.67
CA GLU A 105 9.98 -42.75 54.45
C GLU A 105 9.90 -42.31 55.92
N SER A 106 8.70 -42.15 56.52
CA SER A 106 8.54 -41.79 57.95
C SER A 106 7.76 -42.80 58.79
#